data_AF-A0A352RX57-F1
#
_entry.id   AF-A0A352RX57-F1
#
_cell.length_a   1.000
_cell.length_b   1.000
_cell.length_c   1.000
_cell.angle_alpha   90.00
_cell.angle_beta   90.00
_cell.angle_gamma   90.00
#
_symmetry.space_group_name_H-M   'P 1'
#
loop_
_entity.id
_entity.type
_entity.pdbx_description
1 polymer ?
#
loop_
_entity_poly.entity_id
_entity_poly.type
_entity_poly.pdbx_seq_one_letter_code
_entity_poly.pdbx_strand_id
1 'polypeptide(L)'
;MDHTFETGAEIEGFLRSEGLTDASTGGGYSGWFLELQGQSGPWQIMISDWTTDSTNLQPGKPIGIALYAPGGVETQAEVLPNADGLRDALKRFKDAGVQQFGTV
;
A
#
# COMPACT_ATOMS: atom_id res chain seq x y z
N MET A 1 -15.20 6.53 -13.62
CA MET A 1 -14.10 6.43 -14.59
C MET A 1 -12.87 6.21 -13.76
N ASP A 2 -12.30 5.01 -13.82
CA ASP A 2 -11.06 4.69 -13.13
C ASP A 2 -9.97 5.60 -13.69
N HIS A 3 -9.30 6.33 -12.81
CA HIS A 3 -8.27 7.27 -13.22
C HIS A 3 -6.99 6.48 -13.47
N THR A 4 -6.67 6.26 -14.75
CA THR A 4 -5.39 5.69 -15.17
C THR A 4 -4.26 6.64 -14.81
N PHE A 5 -3.22 6.12 -14.16
CA PHE A 5 -2.00 6.88 -13.90
C PHE A 5 -1.12 6.89 -15.15
N GLU A 6 -0.65 8.05 -15.59
CA GLU A 6 0.18 8.22 -16.79
C GLU A 6 1.67 8.25 -16.46
N THR A 7 2.04 8.62 -15.23
CA THR A 7 3.45 8.69 -14.79
C THR A 7 3.66 8.13 -13.38
N GLY A 8 4.90 7.71 -13.07
CA GLY A 8 5.27 7.30 -11.72
C GLY A 8 5.06 8.44 -10.70
N ALA A 9 5.32 9.69 -11.08
CA ALA A 9 5.14 10.85 -10.22
C ALA A 9 3.67 11.08 -9.80
N GLU A 10 2.70 10.74 -10.66
CA GLU A 10 1.28 10.81 -10.29
C GLU A 10 0.91 9.72 -9.28
N ILE A 11 1.48 8.52 -9.42
CA ILE A 11 1.31 7.44 -8.45
C ILE A 11 1.89 7.87 -7.11
N GLU A 12 3.12 8.37 -7.08
CA GLU A 12 3.77 8.89 -5.86
C GLU A 12 2.96 10.03 -5.24
N GLY A 13 2.49 10.97 -6.06
CA GLY A 13 1.66 12.09 -5.61
C GLY A 13 0.36 11.62 -4.95
N PHE A 14 -0.31 10.61 -5.55
CA PHE A 14 -1.48 9.98 -4.94
C PHE A 14 -1.15 9.30 -3.61
N LEU A 15 -0.10 8.48 -3.57
CA LEU A 15 0.30 7.78 -2.34
C LEU A 15 0.60 8.75 -1.20
N ARG A 16 1.35 9.82 -1.48
CA ARG A 16 1.63 10.88 -0.49
C ARG A 16 0.36 11.60 -0.05
N SER A 17 -0.58 11.86 -0.98
CA SER A 17 -1.87 12.50 -0.64
C SER A 17 -2.75 11.63 0.28
N GLU A 18 -2.58 10.32 0.23
CA GLU A 18 -3.24 9.34 1.10
C GLU A 18 -2.54 9.13 2.44
N GLY A 19 -1.41 9.81 2.66
CA GLY A 19 -0.60 9.74 3.88
C GLY A 19 0.47 8.65 3.87
N LEU A 20 0.72 7.99 2.74
CA LEU A 20 1.78 6.99 2.65
C LEU A 20 3.16 7.62 2.63
N THR A 21 4.09 6.96 3.29
CA THR A 21 5.50 7.32 3.30
C THR A 21 6.34 6.19 2.70
N ASP A 22 7.36 6.55 1.94
CA ASP A 22 8.33 5.60 1.42
C ASP A 22 9.34 5.22 2.52
N ALA A 23 9.64 3.92 2.63
CA ALA A 23 10.67 3.41 3.52
C ALA A 23 11.42 2.24 2.88
N SER A 24 12.68 2.08 3.28
CA SER A 24 13.53 0.97 2.88
C SER A 24 13.99 0.21 4.11
N THR A 25 13.91 -1.12 4.04
CA THR A 25 14.58 -2.00 4.98
C THR A 25 16.01 -2.24 4.48
N GLY A 26 16.98 -2.31 5.39
CA GLY A 26 18.39 -2.51 5.04
C GLY A 26 18.73 -3.80 4.28
N GLY A 27 17.74 -4.65 3.99
CA GLY A 27 17.85 -5.88 3.19
C GLY A 27 17.52 -5.72 1.70
N GLY A 28 17.35 -4.50 1.19
CA GLY A 28 17.07 -4.24 -0.23
C GLY A 28 15.58 -4.18 -0.59
N TYR A 29 14.69 -4.49 0.36
CA TYR A 29 13.26 -4.30 0.23
C TYR A 29 12.89 -2.84 0.52
N SER A 30 12.09 -2.22 -0.34
CA SER A 30 11.51 -0.89 -0.10
C SER A 30 10.05 -0.83 -0.54
N GLY A 31 9.25 -0.05 0.19
CA GLY A 31 7.83 0.08 -0.10
C GLY A 31 7.25 1.37 0.48
N TRP A 32 6.00 1.60 0.15
CA TRP A 32 5.17 2.65 0.69
C TRP A 32 4.33 2.11 1.83
N PHE A 33 4.30 2.82 2.94
CA PHE A 33 3.64 2.37 4.15
C PHE A 33 2.61 3.40 4.61
N LEU A 34 1.42 2.91 4.95
CA LEU A 34 0.42 3.65 5.71
C LEU A 34 0.28 3.00 7.08
N GLU A 35 0.77 3.65 8.12
CA GLU A 35 0.53 3.22 9.50
C GLU A 35 -0.77 3.85 10.02
N LEU A 36 -1.61 3.00 10.61
CA LEU A 36 -2.92 3.38 11.12
C LEU A 36 -3.07 2.86 12.55
N GLN A 37 -3.65 3.68 13.42
CA GLN A 37 -3.79 3.30 14.82
C GLN A 37 -4.80 2.18 14.96
N GLY A 38 -4.60 1.30 15.95
CA GLY A 38 -5.66 0.41 16.34
C GLY A 38 -5.81 -0.09 17.75
N GLN A 39 -6.90 -0.84 17.98
CA GLN A 39 -7.35 -1.19 19.33
C GLN A 39 -6.27 -1.94 20.12
N SER A 40 -5.51 -2.79 19.43
CA SER A 40 -4.40 -3.59 20.00
C SER A 40 -3.02 -3.06 19.60
N GLY A 41 -2.93 -1.85 19.03
CA GLY A 41 -1.71 -1.25 18.51
C GLY A 41 -1.84 -0.85 17.03
N PRO A 42 -0.82 -0.18 16.47
CA PRO A 42 -0.83 0.25 15.08
C PRO A 42 -0.78 -0.95 14.15
N TRP A 43 -1.56 -0.89 13.08
CA TRP A 43 -1.53 -1.79 11.94
C TRP A 43 -1.11 -1.00 10.70
N GLN A 44 -0.71 -1.68 9.62
CA GLN A 44 -0.13 -0.99 8.47
C GLN A 44 -0.59 -1.59 7.13
N ILE A 45 -0.67 -0.73 6.12
CA ILE A 45 -0.81 -1.12 4.71
C ILE A 45 0.52 -0.85 4.02
N MET A 46 0.97 -1.81 3.22
CA MET A 46 2.20 -1.71 2.44
C MET A 46 1.87 -1.78 0.96
N ILE A 47 2.55 -0.99 0.15
CA ILE A 47 2.43 -0.97 -1.32
C ILE A 47 3.83 -0.94 -1.94
N SER A 48 4.12 -1.83 -2.88
CA SER A 48 5.42 -1.88 -3.56
C SER A 48 5.29 -2.35 -5.02
N ASP A 49 6.32 -2.09 -5.82
CA ASP A 49 6.44 -2.73 -7.12
C ASP A 49 6.61 -4.23 -6.90
N TRP A 50 5.67 -5.03 -7.42
CA TRP A 50 5.62 -6.46 -7.13
C TRP A 50 6.82 -7.23 -7.69
N THR A 51 7.49 -6.69 -8.70
CA THR A 51 8.58 -7.38 -9.40
C THR A 51 9.95 -7.06 -8.81
N THR A 52 10.08 -5.92 -8.15
CA THR A 52 11.36 -5.38 -7.67
C THR A 52 11.37 -5.07 -6.19
N ASP A 53 10.24 -5.22 -5.48
CA ASP A 53 10.11 -4.87 -4.07
C ASP A 53 10.61 -3.44 -3.80
N SER A 54 10.14 -2.50 -4.63
CA SER A 54 10.61 -1.12 -4.62
C SER A 54 9.52 -0.07 -4.45
N THR A 55 9.92 1.12 -4.00
CA THR A 55 9.06 2.31 -3.96
C THR A 55 8.86 2.94 -5.34
N ASN A 56 9.64 2.54 -6.35
CA ASN A 56 9.61 3.12 -7.68
C ASN A 56 8.49 2.49 -8.53
N LEU A 57 7.26 2.90 -8.27
CA LEU A 57 6.08 2.38 -8.96
C LEU A 57 5.97 3.00 -10.37
N GLN A 58 5.61 2.17 -11.34
CA GLN A 58 5.53 2.57 -12.74
C GLN A 58 4.14 2.29 -13.32
N PRO A 59 3.59 3.17 -14.17
CA PRO A 59 2.35 2.92 -14.90
C PRO A 59 2.40 1.60 -15.67
N GLY A 60 1.27 0.88 -15.68
CA GLY A 60 1.14 -0.41 -16.38
C GLY A 60 1.99 -1.55 -15.82
N LYS A 61 2.67 -1.38 -14.68
CA LYS A 61 3.44 -2.43 -14.00
C LYS A 61 2.68 -2.99 -12.78
N PRO A 62 2.80 -4.29 -12.50
CA PRO A 62 2.13 -4.90 -11.35
C PRO A 62 2.58 -4.31 -10.01
N ILE A 63 1.64 -4.18 -9.09
CA ILE A 63 1.86 -3.60 -7.75
C ILE A 63 1.35 -4.59 -6.70
N GLY A 64 2.15 -4.80 -5.66
CA GLY A 64 1.72 -5.52 -4.46
C GLY A 64 1.07 -4.55 -3.47
N ILE A 65 -0.03 -4.97 -2.85
CA ILE A 65 -0.60 -4.32 -1.67
C ILE A 65 -0.82 -5.36 -0.59
N ALA A 66 -0.41 -5.07 0.64
CA ALA A 66 -0.52 -5.98 1.78
C ALA A 66 -1.00 -5.26 3.04
N LEU A 67 -1.74 -5.98 3.88
CA LEU A 67 -2.21 -5.58 5.19
C LEU A 67 -1.42 -6.33 6.25
N TYR A 68 -0.95 -5.62 7.25
CA TYR A 68 -0.23 -6.20 8.37
C TYR A 68 -0.93 -5.84 9.68
N ALA A 69 -1.13 -6.85 10.53
CA ALA A 69 -1.65 -6.71 11.88
C ALA A 69 -0.65 -5.98 12.81
N PRO A 70 -1.11 -5.53 13.99
CA PRO A 70 -0.22 -5.06 15.04
C PRO A 70 0.84 -6.11 15.37
N GLY A 71 2.11 -5.69 15.37
CA GLY A 71 3.27 -6.59 15.49
C GLY A 71 3.86 -7.05 14.15
N GLY A 72 3.31 -6.61 13.02
CA GLY A 72 3.93 -6.75 11.70
C GLY A 72 3.69 -8.10 11.02
N VAL A 73 2.64 -8.84 11.41
CA VAL A 73 2.25 -10.08 10.72
C VAL A 73 1.38 -9.74 9.52
N GLU A 74 1.77 -10.17 8.31
CA GLU A 74 0.92 -10.05 7.13
C GLU A 74 -0.34 -10.88 7.30
N THR A 75 -1.51 -10.26 7.10
CA THR A 75 -2.81 -10.94 7.21
C THR A 75 -3.55 -11.03 5.88
N GLN A 76 -3.22 -10.17 4.91
CA GLN A 76 -3.83 -10.15 3.59
C GLN A 76 -2.86 -9.53 2.59
N ALA A 77 -2.84 -10.04 1.36
CA ALA A 77 -2.10 -9.45 0.25
C ALA A 77 -2.86 -9.65 -1.08
N GLU A 78 -2.64 -8.73 -2.01
CA GLU A 78 -3.18 -8.75 -3.36
C GLU A 78 -2.12 -8.22 -4.34
N VAL A 79 -2.07 -8.78 -5.54
CA VAL A 79 -1.27 -8.23 -6.66
C VAL A 79 -2.22 -7.60 -7.66
N LEU A 80 -2.09 -6.30 -7.85
CA LEU A 80 -2.79 -5.56 -8.90
C LEU A 80 -2.02 -5.69 -10.22
N PRO A 81 -2.69 -5.85 -11.36
CA PRO A 81 -2.01 -5.92 -12.66
C PRO A 81 -1.33 -4.59 -13.02
N ASN A 82 -1.82 -3.46 -12.48
CA ASN A 82 -1.26 -2.13 -12.62
C ASN A 82 -1.74 -1.18 -11.51
N ALA A 83 -1.29 0.08 -11.55
CA ALA A 83 -1.66 1.13 -10.60
C ALA A 83 -3.09 1.66 -10.72
N ASP A 84 -3.83 1.34 -11.77
CA ASP A 84 -5.14 1.95 -12.02
C ASP A 84 -6.15 1.57 -10.92
N GLY A 85 -6.04 0.34 -10.40
CA GLY A 85 -6.87 -0.18 -9.30
C GLY A 85 -6.44 0.27 -7.89
N LEU A 86 -5.39 1.08 -7.76
CA LEU A 86 -4.76 1.39 -6.47
C LEU A 86 -5.67 2.15 -5.52
N ARG A 87 -6.52 3.06 -6.04
CA ARG A 87 -7.46 3.86 -5.25
C ARG A 87 -8.48 2.95 -4.54
N ASP A 88 -9.10 2.07 -5.32
CA ASP A 88 -10.08 1.13 -4.80
C ASP A 88 -9.41 0.10 -3.88
N ALA A 89 -8.20 -0.36 -4.23
CA ALA A 89 -7.45 -1.32 -3.42
C ALA A 89 -7.10 -0.76 -2.05
N LEU A 90 -6.55 0.46 -2.02
CA LEU A 90 -6.23 1.12 -0.77
C LEU A 90 -7.48 1.30 0.09
N LYS A 91 -8.62 1.69 -0.52
CA LYS A 91 -9.88 1.77 0.22
C LYS A 91 -10.30 0.42 0.81
N ARG A 92 -10.27 -0.66 0.03
CA ARG A 92 -10.63 -2.01 0.51
C ARG A 92 -9.72 -2.46 1.65
N PHE A 93 -8.41 -2.23 1.55
CA PHE A 93 -7.45 -2.61 2.57
C PHE A 93 -7.60 -1.77 3.84
N LYS A 94 -7.91 -0.47 3.70
CA LYS A 94 -8.29 0.39 4.84
C LYS A 94 -9.53 -0.18 5.54
N ASP A 95 -10.62 -0.39 4.81
CA ASP A 95 -11.88 -0.91 5.36
C ASP A 95 -11.69 -2.29 6.03
N ALA A 96 -10.89 -3.18 5.42
CA ALA A 96 -10.57 -4.49 5.98
C ALA A 96 -9.74 -4.40 7.27
N GLY A 97 -8.74 -3.51 7.32
CA GLY A 97 -7.98 -3.24 8.52
C GLY A 97 -8.86 -2.71 9.65
N VAL A 98 -9.76 -1.76 9.34
CA VAL A 98 -10.76 -1.25 10.31
C VAL A 98 -11.65 -2.38 10.84
N GLN A 99 -12.11 -3.27 9.97
CA GLN A 99 -12.95 -4.40 10.38
C GLN A 99 -12.20 -5.39 11.29
N GLN A 100 -10.92 -5.65 11.02
CA GLN A 100 -10.14 -6.69 11.70
C GLN A 100 -9.50 -6.20 13.00
N PHE A 101 -8.88 -5.02 12.98
CA PHE A 101 -8.07 -4.51 14.10
C PHE A 101 -8.79 -3.40 14.87
N GLY A 102 -10.05 -3.16 14.48
CA GLY A 102 -10.72 -1.90 14.72
C GLY A 102 -10.07 -0.82 13.86
N THR A 103 -10.53 0.40 14.10
CA THR A 103 -9.76 1.65 13.95
C THR A 103 -9.18 1.96 12.57
N VAL A 104 -9.87 2.88 11.88
CA VAL A 104 -9.54 4.30 11.60
C VAL A 104 -10.85 5.02 11.36
#